data_AF-A0A6J6SJ80-F1
#
_entry.id   AF-A0A6J6SJ80-F1
#
_cell.length_a   1.000
_cell.length_b   1.000
_cell.length_c   1.000
_cell.angle_alpha   90.00
_cell.angle_beta   90.00
_cell.angle_gamma   90.00
#
_symmetry.space_group_name_H-M   'P 1'
#
loop_
_entity.id
_entity.type
_entity.pdbx_description
1 polymer ?
#
loop_
_entity_poly.entity_id
_entity_poly.type
_entity_poly.pdbx_seq_one_letter_code
_entity_poly.pdbx_strand_id
1 'polypeptide(L)'
;MLRGLSRDVDPVSAPFAWETGPDGRRELVGTRVTQCALSRICGACAESLGRPIAFVGDDLEVARNAFHAPPLHESCAEGLASVEPSWRVVRTAAFEFVRPTSEDLDRRPVFQPSVLLG
;
A
#
# COMPACT_ATOMS: atom_id res chain seq x y z
N MET A 1 -4.57 14.54 14.47
CA MET A 1 -3.23 14.01 14.77
C MET A 1 -3.40 12.73 15.57
N LEU A 2 -3.15 11.57 14.97
CA LEU A 2 -3.05 10.31 15.72
C LEU A 2 -1.72 10.34 16.48
N ARG A 3 -1.78 10.62 17.78
CA ARG A 3 -0.63 10.56 18.70
C ARG A 3 -0.09 9.12 18.73
N GLY A 4 1.21 8.93 18.50
CA GLY A 4 1.92 7.74 18.97
C GLY A 4 2.37 6.70 17.93
N LEU A 5 2.39 7.00 16.63
CA LEU A 5 2.95 6.11 15.60
C LEU A 5 4.26 6.63 14.99
N SER A 6 5.02 7.46 15.71
CA SER A 6 6.46 7.62 15.40
C SER A 6 7.16 6.34 15.85
N ARG A 7 7.05 5.34 14.99
CA ARG A 7 7.82 4.13 15.05
C ARG A 7 9.07 4.46 14.23
N ASP A 8 10.24 4.49 14.87
CA ASP A 8 11.53 4.41 14.17
C ASP A 8 11.58 3.03 13.49
N VAL A 9 10.85 2.92 12.40
CA VAL A 9 10.62 1.68 11.66
C VAL A 9 11.10 1.95 10.26
N ASP A 10 12.09 1.17 9.87
CA ASP A 10 12.56 1.17 8.50
C ASP A 10 11.39 0.73 7.60
N PRO A 11 10.92 1.61 6.69
CA PRO A 11 9.77 1.35 5.83
C PRO A 11 10.02 0.19 4.86
N VAL A 12 11.26 -0.26 4.70
CA VAL A 12 11.59 -1.42 3.87
C VAL A 12 11.60 -2.69 4.70
N SER A 13 12.35 -2.79 5.80
CA SER A 13 12.44 -4.05 6.56
C SER A 13 11.20 -4.39 7.40
N ALA A 14 10.43 -3.41 7.87
CA ALA A 14 9.25 -3.64 8.70
C ALA A 14 8.09 -2.67 8.37
N PRO A 15 7.63 -2.59 7.11
CA PRO A 15 6.62 -1.61 6.71
C PRO A 15 5.33 -1.75 7.52
N PHE A 16 4.73 -0.61 7.86
CA PHE A 16 3.58 -0.51 8.74
C PHE A 16 2.43 -1.48 8.38
N ALA A 17 2.03 -1.55 7.11
CA ALA A 17 0.87 -2.31 6.65
C ALA A 17 1.15 -3.78 6.32
N TRP A 18 2.40 -4.25 6.46
CA TRP A 18 2.71 -5.67 6.29
C TRP A 18 3.29 -6.27 7.57
N GLU A 19 3.14 -7.58 7.69
CA GLU A 19 3.89 -8.41 8.64
C GLU A 19 4.60 -9.52 7.86
N THR A 20 5.71 -10.00 8.41
CA THR A 20 6.39 -11.17 7.85
C THR A 20 5.74 -12.42 8.43
N GLY A 21 5.11 -13.21 7.55
CA GLY A 21 4.53 -14.49 7.89
C GLY A 21 5.59 -15.55 8.24
N PRO A 22 5.16 -16.71 8.77
CA PRO A 22 6.07 -17.79 9.18
C PRO A 22 6.94 -18.34 8.04
N ASP A 23 6.50 -18.21 6.79
CA ASP A 23 7.22 -18.61 5.57
C ASP A 23 8.16 -17.52 5.04
N GLY A 24 8.30 -16.41 5.76
CA GLY A 24 9.12 -15.26 5.39
C GLY A 24 8.46 -14.32 4.38
N ARG A 25 7.23 -14.59 3.93
CA ARG A 25 6.51 -13.72 3.01
C ARG A 25 5.89 -12.53 3.72
N ARG A 26 5.69 -11.44 2.98
CA ARG A 26 4.99 -10.27 3.49
C ARG A 26 3.49 -10.45 3.30
N GLU A 27 2.75 -10.31 4.39
CA GLU A 27 1.30 -10.39 4.42
C GLU A 27 0.71 -9.05 4.83
N LEU A 28 -0.33 -8.61 4.12
CA LEU A 28 -1.02 -7.35 4.42
C LEU A 28 -1.86 -7.48 5.69
N VAL A 29 -1.68 -6.54 6.61
CA VAL A 29 -2.51 -6.43 7.81
C VAL A 29 -3.73 -5.56 7.49
N GLY A 30 -4.88 -6.19 7.19
CA GLY A 30 -6.06 -5.51 6.65
C GLY A 30 -6.58 -4.30 7.44
N THR A 31 -6.47 -4.33 8.77
CA THR A 31 -6.82 -3.18 9.62
C THR A 31 -5.90 -1.97 9.38
N ARG A 32 -4.60 -2.22 9.20
CA ARG A 32 -3.60 -1.19 8.90
C ARG A 32 -3.74 -0.68 7.47
N VAL A 33 -4.04 -1.56 6.50
CA VAL A 33 -4.37 -1.18 5.12
C VAL A 33 -5.54 -0.21 5.09
N THR A 34 -6.63 -0.54 5.81
CA THR A 34 -7.80 0.33 5.92
C THR A 34 -7.45 1.65 6.61
N GLN A 35 -6.62 1.63 7.66
CA GLN A 35 -6.16 2.84 8.34
C GLN A 35 -5.39 3.78 7.39
N CYS A 36 -4.56 3.23 6.50
CA CYS A 36 -3.81 4.02 5.51
C CYS A 36 -4.76 4.82 4.60
N ALA A 37 -5.84 4.19 4.14
CA ALA A 37 -6.87 4.85 3.36
C ALA A 37 -7.55 5.98 4.14
N LEU A 38 -8.06 5.66 5.34
CA LEU A 38 -8.92 6.58 6.11
C LEU A 38 -8.14 7.75 6.72
N SER A 39 -6.90 7.52 7.11
CA SER A 39 -6.04 8.56 7.72
C SER A 39 -5.14 9.25 6.69
N ARG A 40 -5.18 8.79 5.43
CA ARG A 40 -4.33 9.25 4.33
C ARG A 40 -2.83 9.23 4.69
N ILE A 41 -2.36 8.10 5.21
CA ILE A 41 -0.96 7.86 5.59
C ILE A 41 -0.31 6.80 4.70
N CYS A 42 1.01 6.84 4.61
CA CYS A 42 1.81 5.88 3.86
C CYS A 42 1.77 4.51 4.55
N GLY A 43 1.47 3.46 3.78
CA GLY A 43 1.44 2.09 4.28
C GLY A 43 2.79 1.50 4.68
N ALA A 44 3.91 2.17 4.38
CA ALA A 44 5.24 1.71 4.79
C ALA A 44 5.72 2.44 6.05
N CYS A 45 5.80 3.78 6.02
CA CYS A 45 6.34 4.57 7.13
C CYS A 45 5.29 5.15 8.09
N ALA A 46 3.99 4.98 7.82
CA ALA A 46 2.87 5.54 8.59
C ALA A 46 2.79 7.08 8.66
N GLU A 47 3.65 7.80 7.95
CA GLU A 47 3.60 9.26 7.86
C GLU A 47 2.54 9.75 6.86
N SER A 48 2.14 11.02 6.99
CA SER A 48 1.12 11.62 6.10
C SER A 48 1.57 11.59 4.64
N LEU A 49 0.64 11.26 3.73
CA LEU A 49 0.94 11.18 2.30
C LEU A 49 1.12 12.56 1.66
N GLY A 50 2.19 12.69 0.89
CA GLY A 50 2.43 13.78 -0.05
C GLY A 50 1.93 13.45 -1.46
N ARG A 51 2.52 14.10 -2.47
CA ARG A 51 2.31 13.80 -3.89
C ARG A 51 3.70 13.66 -4.57
N PRO A 52 3.86 12.77 -5.56
CA PRO A 52 2.88 11.78 -6.03
C PRO A 52 2.62 10.68 -4.98
N ILE A 53 1.49 9.99 -5.13
CA ILE A 53 1.17 8.78 -4.36
C ILE A 53 1.61 7.59 -5.20
N ALA A 54 2.22 6.60 -4.56
CA ALA A 54 2.65 5.38 -5.23
C ALA A 54 1.87 4.15 -4.71
N PHE A 55 1.79 3.13 -5.56
CA PHE A 55 1.31 1.80 -5.20
C PHE A 55 2.33 0.75 -5.65
N VAL A 56 2.42 -0.34 -4.89
CA VAL A 56 3.13 -1.56 -5.28
C VAL A 56 2.11 -2.66 -5.55
N GLY A 57 2.35 -3.49 -6.56
CA GLY A 57 1.55 -4.67 -6.83
C GLY A 57 2.21 -5.56 -7.87
N ASP A 58 1.67 -6.76 -8.06
CA ASP A 58 2.12 -7.65 -9.12
C ASP A 58 1.69 -7.18 -10.53
N ASP A 59 2.14 -7.88 -11.57
CA ASP A 59 1.81 -7.52 -12.95
C ASP A 59 0.28 -7.57 -13.24
N LEU A 60 -0.48 -8.39 -12.52
CA LEU A 60 -1.94 -8.49 -12.66
C LEU A 60 -2.66 -7.32 -12.00
N GLU A 61 -2.25 -6.94 -10.79
CA GLU A 61 -2.75 -5.76 -10.08
C GLU A 61 -2.50 -4.49 -10.90
N VAL A 62 -1.30 -4.36 -11.49
CA VAL A 62 -0.98 -3.26 -12.41
C VAL A 62 -1.87 -3.28 -13.64
N ALA A 63 -2.02 -4.43 -14.31
CA ALA A 63 -2.85 -4.54 -15.50
C ALA A 63 -4.32 -4.20 -15.23
N ARG A 64 -4.82 -4.50 -14.03
CA ARG A 64 -6.19 -4.16 -13.59
C ARG A 64 -6.33 -2.76 -13.03
N ASN A 65 -5.22 -2.05 -12.80
CA ASN A 65 -5.17 -0.79 -12.07
C ASN A 65 -5.92 -0.87 -10.73
N ALA A 66 -5.70 -1.96 -10.00
CA ALA A 66 -6.43 -2.33 -8.79
C ALA A 66 -5.47 -3.04 -7.83
N PHE A 67 -5.17 -2.40 -6.70
CA PHE A 67 -4.12 -2.82 -5.78
C PHE A 67 -4.69 -3.17 -4.42
N HIS A 68 -4.19 -4.22 -3.78
CA HIS A 68 -4.50 -4.51 -2.38
C HIS A 68 -3.56 -3.79 -1.41
N ALA A 69 -2.33 -3.49 -1.86
CA ALA A 69 -1.40 -2.70 -1.08
C ALA A 69 -1.92 -1.26 -0.90
N PRO A 70 -1.72 -0.67 0.30
CA PRO A 70 -2.13 0.71 0.57
C PRO A 70 -1.29 1.73 -0.21
N PRO A 71 -1.74 3.00 -0.27
CA PRO A 71 -0.96 4.08 -0.83
C PRO A 71 0.36 4.29 -0.08
N LEU A 72 1.40 4.63 -0.82
CA LEU A 72 2.76 4.82 -0.34
C LEU A 72 3.32 6.17 -0.78
N HIS A 73 4.36 6.63 -0.09
CA HIS A 73 5.33 7.53 -0.72
C HIS A 73 6.07 6.80 -1.83
N GLU A 74 6.47 7.52 -2.85
CA GLU A 74 7.26 7.01 -3.96
C GLU A 74 8.53 6.28 -3.50
N SER A 75 9.34 6.91 -2.65
CA SER A 75 10.58 6.31 -2.14
C SER A 75 10.36 5.04 -1.32
N CYS A 76 9.24 4.97 -0.58
CA CYS A 76 8.88 3.76 0.15
C CYS A 76 8.46 2.62 -0.79
N ALA A 77 7.71 2.94 -1.84
CA ALA A 77 7.32 1.96 -2.86
C ALA A 77 8.55 1.41 -3.60
N GLU A 78 9.49 2.27 -3.97
CA GLU A 78 10.75 1.88 -4.62
C GLU A 78 11.61 1.01 -3.71
N GLY A 79 11.76 1.38 -2.43
CA GLY A 79 12.49 0.57 -1.46
C GLY A 79 11.87 -0.82 -1.27
N LEU A 80 10.54 -0.90 -1.19
CA LEU A 80 9.82 -2.18 -1.13
C LEU A 80 10.00 -3.02 -2.40
N ALA A 81 9.88 -2.42 -3.59
CA ALA A 81 10.07 -3.12 -4.86
C ALA A 81 11.51 -3.61 -5.06
N SER A 82 12.50 -2.96 -4.43
CA SER A 82 13.90 -3.43 -4.48
C SER A 82 14.14 -4.74 -3.74
N VAL A 83 13.31 -5.05 -2.73
CA VAL A 83 13.40 -6.29 -1.93
C VAL A 83 12.34 -7.33 -2.28
N GLU A 84 11.33 -6.94 -3.07
CA GLU A 84 10.30 -7.83 -3.62
C GLU A 84 10.25 -7.68 -5.16
N PRO A 85 11.07 -8.44 -5.90
CA PRO A 85 11.25 -8.26 -7.35
C PRO A 85 9.98 -8.50 -8.19
N SER A 86 8.97 -9.17 -7.63
CA SER A 86 7.69 -9.37 -8.28
C SER A 86 6.82 -8.10 -8.30
N TRP A 87 7.12 -7.13 -7.44
CA TRP A 87 6.36 -5.89 -7.37
C TRP A 87 6.77 -4.87 -8.43
N ARG A 88 5.78 -4.12 -8.87
CA ARG A 88 5.89 -2.97 -9.78
C ARG A 88 5.39 -1.74 -9.06
N VAL A 89 6.06 -0.61 -9.28
CA VAL A 89 5.65 0.68 -8.74
C VAL A 89 4.84 1.42 -9.79
N VAL A 90 3.66 1.90 -9.41
CA VAL A 90 2.89 2.86 -10.20
C VAL A 90 2.70 4.15 -9.41
N ARG A 91 2.62 5.28 -10.11
CA ARG A 91 2.48 6.61 -9.53
C ARG A 91 1.15 7.22 -9.94
N THR A 92 0.53 7.97 -9.05
CA THR A 92 -0.74 8.65 -9.32
C THR A 92 -0.88 9.94 -8.50
N ALA A 93 -1.77 10.81 -8.96
CA ALA A 93 -2.18 11.99 -8.21
C ALA A 93 -3.30 11.70 -7.19
N ALA A 94 -4.13 10.70 -7.43
CA ALA A 94 -5.28 10.39 -6.57
C ALA A 94 -5.66 8.92 -6.70
N PHE A 95 -6.40 8.41 -5.73
CA PHE A 95 -6.92 7.05 -5.73
C PHE A 95 -8.31 7.01 -5.11
N GLU A 96 -9.07 5.99 -5.46
CA GLU A 96 -10.27 5.57 -4.77
C GLU A 96 -9.96 4.40 -3.84
N PHE A 97 -10.59 4.37 -2.66
CA PHE A 97 -10.56 3.24 -1.74
C PHE A 97 -11.91 2.52 -1.80
N VAL A 98 -11.92 1.34 -2.42
CA VAL A 98 -13.10 0.53 -2.65
C VAL A 98 -13.19 -0.54 -1.57
N ARG A 99 -14.30 -0.54 -0.83
CA ARG A 99 -14.60 -1.60 0.15
C ARG A 99 -15.31 -2.76 -0.55
N PRO A 100 -14.98 -4.01 -0.17
CA PRO A 100 -15.65 -5.17 -0.75
C PRO A 100 -17.08 -5.28 -0.22
N THR A 101 -17.98 -5.72 -1.08
CA THR A 101 -19.39 -6.01 -0.82
C THR A 101 -19.57 -7.49 -0.48
N SER A 102 -20.71 -7.87 0.10
CA SER A 102 -21.04 -9.26 0.47
C SER A 102 -21.01 -10.24 -0.70
N GLU A 103 -21.12 -9.74 -1.93
CA GLU A 103 -21.17 -10.55 -3.16
C GLU A 103 -19.77 -10.81 -3.74
N ASP A 104 -18.74 -10.08 -3.27
CA ASP A 104 -17.37 -10.23 -3.76
C ASP A 104 -16.71 -11.51 -3.25
N LEU A 105 -16.12 -12.27 -4.16
CA LEU A 105 -15.33 -13.46 -3.84
C LEU A 105 -14.04 -13.11 -3.07
N ASP A 106 -13.41 -11.98 -3.44
CA ASP A 106 -12.29 -11.42 -2.69
C ASP A 106 -12.80 -10.36 -1.72
N ARG A 107 -12.61 -10.62 -0.43
CA ARG A 107 -13.10 -9.78 0.67
C ARG A 107 -12.05 -8.79 1.16
N ARG A 108 -10.97 -8.59 0.39
CA ARG A 108 -9.96 -7.56 0.65
C ARG A 108 -10.38 -6.23 -0.01
N PRO A 109 -10.09 -5.07 0.61
CA PRO A 109 -10.29 -3.80 -0.04
C PRO A 109 -9.33 -3.63 -1.23
N VAL A 110 -9.69 -2.72 -2.12
CA VAL A 110 -8.93 -2.38 -3.32
C VAL A 110 -8.70 -0.88 -3.38
N PHE A 111 -7.51 -0.49 -3.80
CA PHE A 111 -7.16 0.88 -4.18
C PHE A 111 -7.11 0.99 -5.70
N GLN A 112 -7.81 1.98 -6.24
CA GLN A 112 -7.85 2.24 -7.68
C GLN A 112 -7.23 3.62 -7.97
N PRO A 113 -6.00 3.68 -8.50
CA PRO A 113 -5.39 4.91 -8.98
C PRO A 113 -6.25 5.59 -10.05
N SER A 114 -6.42 6.91 -9.99
CA SER A 114 -7.29 7.62 -10.96
C SER A 114 -6.60 7.84 -12.31
N VAL A 115 -5.42 8.46 -12.31
CA VAL A 115 -4.58 8.71 -13.50
C VAL A 115 -3.16 8.30 -13.19
N LEU A 116 -2.59 7.39 -13.98
CA LEU A 116 -1.21 6.96 -13.82
C LEU A 116 -0.26 8.03 -14.36
N LEU A 117 0.82 8.27 -13.62
CA LEU A 117 1.90 9.18 -13.99
C LEU A 117 3.07 8.35 -14.54
N GLY A 118 3.62 8.81 -15.66
CA GLY A 118 4.81 8.21 -16.29
C GLY A 118 6.10 8.57 -15.58
#